data_AF-A0A956TU23-F1
#
_entry.id   AF-A0A956TU23-F1
#
_cell.length_a   1.000
_cell.length_b   1.000
_cell.length_c   1.000
_cell.angle_alpha   90.00
_cell.angle_beta   90.00
_cell.angle_gamma   90.00
#
_symmetry.space_group_name_H-M   'P 1'
#
loop_
_entity.id
_entity.type
_entity.pdbx_description
1 polymer ?
#
loop_
_entity_poly.entity_id
_entity_poly.type
_entity_poly.pdbx_seq_one_letter_code
_entity_poly.pdbx_strand_id
1 'polypeptide(L)'
;MSETATRTKTAITVAYGDGIGPEIMEATLKIIEAAGAALDCEKIEIGEKVYERGISTGIEPESWDSLLRTKVFLKAPITTPQGGGFKSLNVTTRKTLGLYANVRPCVSYHPYVDTKHPVMDVVIVRENEEDLYAGIEHQQTDQVVQCLKLISRPGSEKIIRYAFDYAIKHNR
;
A
#
# COMPACT_ATOMS: atom_id res chain seq x y z
N MET A 1 21.36 -19.49 -32.60
CA MET A 1 21.17 -19.83 -31.18
C MET A 1 21.50 -18.57 -30.39
N SER A 2 20.47 -17.80 -30.04
CA SER A 2 20.62 -16.51 -29.36
C SER A 2 20.83 -16.75 -27.88
N GLU A 3 21.96 -16.30 -27.33
CA GLU A 3 22.22 -16.24 -25.89
C GLU A 3 21.08 -15.48 -25.19
N THR A 4 20.28 -16.19 -24.40
CA THR A 4 19.39 -15.58 -23.41
C THR A 4 20.29 -15.05 -22.29
N ALA A 5 20.62 -13.75 -22.35
CA ALA A 5 21.20 -13.06 -21.21
C ALA A 5 20.34 -13.34 -19.98
N THR A 6 20.92 -13.97 -18.96
CA THR A 6 20.27 -14.25 -17.68
C THR A 6 19.87 -12.92 -17.05
N ARG A 7 18.60 -12.55 -17.22
CA ARG A 7 18.06 -11.31 -16.69
C ARG A 7 18.11 -11.39 -15.17
N THR A 8 18.93 -10.53 -14.55
CA THR A 8 19.04 -10.45 -13.09
C THR A 8 17.65 -10.20 -12.51
N LYS A 9 17.18 -11.10 -11.65
CA LYS A 9 15.89 -10.96 -10.99
C LYS A 9 15.95 -9.85 -9.94
N THR A 10 14.91 -9.03 -9.88
CA THR A 10 14.74 -8.02 -8.82
C THR A 10 13.98 -8.66 -7.66
N ALA A 11 14.59 -8.68 -6.48
CA ALA A 11 13.95 -9.16 -5.27
C ALA A 11 12.82 -8.22 -4.84
N ILE A 12 11.63 -8.77 -4.58
CA ILE A 12 10.46 -8.04 -4.09
C ILE A 12 9.82 -8.79 -2.93
N THR A 13 9.31 -8.06 -1.94
CA THR A 13 8.51 -8.66 -0.87
C THR A 13 7.06 -8.78 -1.33
N VAL A 14 6.44 -9.94 -1.12
CA VAL A 14 5.05 -10.22 -1.50
C VAL A 14 4.25 -10.68 -0.30
N ALA A 15 3.09 -10.07 -0.08
CA ALA A 15 2.13 -10.51 0.93
C ALA A 15 0.76 -10.81 0.30
N TYR A 16 0.26 -12.01 0.57
CA TYR A 16 -1.04 -12.49 0.05
C TYR A 16 -2.22 -11.87 0.80
N GLY A 17 -2.00 -11.25 1.97
CA GLY A 17 -3.05 -10.57 2.73
C GLY A 17 -4.17 -11.51 3.20
N ASP A 18 -5.34 -10.91 3.44
CA ASP A 18 -6.49 -11.55 4.09
C ASP A 18 -7.75 -11.49 3.21
N GLY A 19 -8.79 -12.25 3.58
CA GLY A 19 -10.05 -12.31 2.83
C GLY A 19 -9.87 -12.80 1.39
N ILE A 20 -10.25 -11.97 0.40
CA ILE A 20 -10.02 -12.24 -1.03
C ILE A 20 -8.54 -12.06 -1.45
N GLY A 21 -7.66 -11.64 -0.53
CA GLY A 21 -6.26 -11.33 -0.84
C GLY A 21 -5.50 -12.48 -1.53
N PRO A 22 -5.56 -13.72 -1.03
CA PRO A 22 -4.81 -14.82 -1.60
C PRO A 22 -5.16 -15.14 -3.05
N GLU A 23 -6.45 -15.16 -3.41
CA GLU A 23 -6.90 -15.47 -4.78
C GLU A 23 -6.47 -14.39 -5.78
N ILE A 24 -6.58 -13.10 -5.41
CA ILE A 24 -6.19 -12.02 -6.31
C ILE A 24 -4.67 -11.93 -6.46
N MET A 25 -3.90 -12.22 -5.39
CA MET A 25 -2.44 -12.20 -5.45
C MET A 25 -1.91 -13.36 -6.30
N GLU A 26 -2.50 -14.55 -6.17
CA GLU A 26 -2.14 -15.68 -7.01
C GLU A 26 -2.39 -15.39 -8.49
N ALA A 27 -3.56 -14.83 -8.83
CA ALA A 27 -3.86 -14.42 -10.20
C ALA A 27 -2.87 -13.35 -10.70
N THR A 28 -2.53 -12.38 -9.86
CA THR A 28 -1.57 -11.30 -10.17
C THR A 28 -0.19 -11.87 -10.50
N LEU A 29 0.36 -12.72 -9.63
CA LEU A 29 1.69 -13.31 -9.83
C LEU A 29 1.75 -14.20 -11.07
N LYS A 30 0.70 -14.99 -11.35
CA LYS A 30 0.60 -15.80 -12.57
C LYS A 30 0.72 -14.95 -13.83
N ILE A 31 0.01 -13.81 -13.88
CA ILE A 31 0.07 -12.89 -15.03
C ILE A 31 1.45 -12.25 -15.14
N ILE A 32 2.04 -11.80 -14.03
CA ILE A 32 3.36 -11.17 -14.00
C ILE A 32 4.47 -12.15 -14.47
N GLU A 33 4.40 -13.41 -14.02
CA GLU A 33 5.31 -14.47 -14.43
C GLU A 33 5.15 -14.79 -15.93
N ALA A 34 3.91 -14.95 -16.41
CA ALA A 34 3.63 -15.19 -17.82
C ALA A 34 4.07 -14.04 -18.73
N ALA A 35 4.07 -12.80 -18.23
CA ALA A 35 4.59 -11.62 -18.92
C ALA A 35 6.13 -11.58 -18.98
N GLY A 36 6.83 -12.50 -18.30
CA GLY A 36 8.29 -12.59 -18.31
C GLY A 36 8.99 -11.54 -17.44
N ALA A 37 8.32 -11.04 -16.40
CA ALA A 37 8.95 -10.14 -15.44
C ALA A 37 10.06 -10.87 -14.65
N ALA A 38 11.26 -10.30 -14.62
CA ALA A 38 12.37 -10.86 -13.87
C ALA A 38 12.28 -10.49 -12.38
N LEU A 39 11.39 -11.15 -11.65
CA LEU A 39 11.16 -10.93 -10.23
C LEU A 39 11.58 -12.15 -9.41
N ASP A 40 12.13 -11.89 -8.24
CA ASP A 40 12.35 -12.88 -7.19
C ASP A 40 11.44 -12.54 -6.01
N CYS A 41 10.38 -13.32 -5.84
CA CYS A 41 9.30 -12.99 -4.90
C CYS A 41 9.55 -13.63 -3.54
N GLU A 42 9.93 -12.80 -2.56
CA GLU A 42 10.06 -13.18 -1.15
C GLU A 42 8.70 -13.06 -0.47
N LYS A 43 8.07 -14.22 -0.19
CA LYS A 43 6.73 -14.25 0.40
C LYS A 43 6.81 -14.05 1.91
N ILE A 44 5.98 -13.15 2.43
CA ILE A 44 5.81 -12.90 3.88
C ILE A 44 4.35 -13.07 4.29
N GLU A 45 4.14 -13.40 5.57
CA GLU A 45 2.82 -13.40 6.20
C GLU A 45 2.64 -12.15 7.05
N ILE A 46 1.48 -11.51 6.90
CA ILE A 46 1.09 -10.30 7.62
C ILE A 46 -0.43 -10.29 7.81
N GLY A 47 -0.94 -9.41 8.67
CA GLY A 47 -2.38 -9.22 8.84
C GLY A 47 -3.01 -10.17 9.85
N GLU A 48 -4.24 -10.61 9.57
CA GLU A 48 -5.09 -11.41 10.46
C GLU A 48 -4.35 -12.64 11.01
N LYS A 49 -3.71 -13.42 10.13
CA LYS A 49 -2.94 -14.60 10.52
C LYS A 49 -1.82 -14.33 11.53
N VAL A 50 -1.23 -13.13 11.49
CA VAL A 50 -0.15 -12.72 12.40
C VAL A 50 -0.73 -12.17 13.69
N TYR A 51 -1.86 -11.45 13.63
CA TYR A 51 -2.60 -11.04 14.84
C TYR A 51 -3.05 -12.25 15.66
N GLU A 52 -3.55 -13.32 15.02
CA GLU A 52 -3.98 -14.56 15.67
C GLU A 52 -2.85 -15.30 16.40
N ARG A 53 -1.59 -15.09 15.97
CA ARG A 53 -0.39 -15.61 16.66
C ARG A 53 0.02 -14.78 17.88
N GLY A 54 -0.74 -13.73 18.21
CA GLY A 54 -0.46 -12.85 19.35
C GLY A 54 0.46 -11.66 19.03
N ILE A 55 0.77 -11.42 17.75
CA ILE A 55 1.64 -10.30 17.34
C ILE A 55 0.75 -9.09 17.01
N SER A 56 0.65 -8.17 17.96
CA SER A 56 -0.25 -7.01 17.90
C SER A 56 0.07 -5.98 16.81
N THR A 57 1.26 -6.04 16.21
CA THR A 57 1.65 -5.19 15.07
C THR A 57 1.14 -5.73 13.73
N GLY A 58 0.77 -7.01 13.65
CA GLY A 58 0.34 -7.68 12.43
C GLY A 58 1.48 -7.99 11.46
N ILE A 59 2.74 -7.88 11.89
CA ILE A 59 3.93 -8.14 11.08
C ILE A 59 5.11 -8.56 11.98
N GLU A 60 5.80 -9.62 11.56
CA GLU A 60 6.97 -10.18 12.24
C GLU A 60 8.28 -9.42 11.91
N PRO A 61 9.30 -9.44 12.78
CA PRO A 61 10.61 -8.82 12.52
C PRO A 61 11.26 -9.28 11.22
N GLU A 62 11.20 -10.57 10.91
CA GLU A 62 11.78 -11.17 9.69
C GLU A 62 11.11 -10.63 8.43
N SER A 63 9.80 -10.32 8.53
CA SER A 63 9.05 -9.69 7.44
C SER A 63 9.45 -8.22 7.25
N TRP A 64 9.80 -7.51 8.33
CA TRP A 64 10.40 -6.18 8.21
C TRP A 64 11.77 -6.22 7.55
N ASP A 65 12.60 -7.21 7.86
CA ASP A 65 13.92 -7.36 7.24
C ASP A 65 13.80 -7.58 5.72
N SER A 66 12.80 -8.36 5.28
CA SER A 66 12.44 -8.52 3.86
C SER A 66 12.08 -7.19 3.21
N LEU A 67 11.19 -6.41 3.82
CA LEU A 67 10.76 -5.10 3.31
C LEU A 67 11.92 -4.12 3.20
N LEU A 68 12.76 -4.07 4.24
CA LEU A 68 13.91 -3.17 4.30
C LEU A 68 15.02 -3.60 3.32
N ARG A 69 15.18 -4.89 3.01
CA ARG A 69 16.14 -5.38 2.01
C ARG A 69 15.66 -5.13 0.59
N THR A 70 14.42 -5.54 0.27
CA THR A 70 13.88 -5.54 -1.11
C THR A 70 13.41 -4.17 -1.59
N LYS A 71 12.99 -3.27 -0.68
CA LYS A 71 12.48 -1.91 -0.98
C LYS A 71 11.24 -1.85 -1.89
N VAL A 72 10.73 -2.99 -2.34
CA VAL A 72 9.53 -3.11 -3.18
C VAL A 72 8.59 -4.08 -2.50
N PHE A 73 7.36 -3.62 -2.27
CA PHE A 73 6.35 -4.37 -1.54
C PHE A 73 5.06 -4.48 -2.33
N LEU A 74 4.74 -5.70 -2.77
CA LEU A 74 3.48 -6.04 -3.44
C LEU A 74 2.55 -6.75 -2.45
N LYS A 75 1.45 -6.11 -2.08
CA LYS A 75 0.52 -6.67 -1.07
C LYS A 75 -0.94 -6.59 -1.47
N ALA A 76 -1.65 -7.69 -1.22
CA ALA A 76 -3.10 -7.74 -1.30
C ALA A 76 -3.78 -6.98 -0.13
N PRO A 77 -5.12 -6.85 -0.11
CA PRO A 77 -5.88 -6.32 1.03
C PRO A 77 -5.55 -7.04 2.33
N ILE A 78 -5.57 -6.30 3.43
CA ILE A 78 -5.24 -6.80 4.77
C ILE A 78 -6.35 -6.33 5.71
N THR A 79 -6.90 -7.26 6.48
CA THR A 79 -7.95 -6.97 7.45
C THR A 79 -7.33 -6.18 8.60
N THR A 80 -7.91 -5.03 8.93
CA THR A 80 -7.59 -4.32 10.17
C THR A 80 -8.75 -4.59 11.15
N PRO A 81 -8.49 -5.18 12.34
CA PRO A 81 -9.52 -5.36 13.35
C PRO A 81 -10.20 -4.02 13.69
N GLN A 82 -11.53 -3.97 13.65
CA GLN A 82 -12.29 -2.78 14.04
C GLN A 82 -12.51 -2.75 15.56
N GLY A 83 -12.32 -1.59 16.20
CA GLY A 83 -12.75 -1.33 17.57
C GLY A 83 -11.89 -1.91 18.71
N GLY A 84 -10.80 -2.63 18.41
CA GLY A 84 -9.81 -3.10 19.39
C GLY A 84 -8.45 -2.42 19.18
N GLY A 85 -7.66 -2.21 20.23
CA GLY A 85 -6.47 -1.33 20.30
C GLY A 85 -5.26 -1.69 19.41
N PHE A 86 -5.49 -2.24 18.22
CA PHE A 86 -4.50 -2.54 17.21
C PHE A 86 -4.36 -1.35 16.25
N LYS A 87 -3.12 -0.87 16.05
CA LYS A 87 -2.83 0.10 14.99
C LYS A 87 -2.89 -0.60 13.65
N SER A 88 -3.56 0.01 12.67
CA SER A 88 -3.65 -0.56 11.32
C SER A 88 -2.26 -0.82 10.73
N LEU A 89 -1.98 -2.08 10.37
CA LEU A 89 -0.72 -2.45 9.74
C LEU A 89 -0.44 -1.59 8.51
N ASN A 90 -1.46 -1.30 7.69
CA ASN A 90 -1.31 -0.46 6.51
C ASN A 90 -0.76 0.93 6.86
N VAL A 91 -1.25 1.54 7.94
CA VAL A 91 -0.78 2.86 8.40
C VAL A 91 0.61 2.75 8.99
N THR A 92 0.88 1.71 9.78
CA THR A 92 2.20 1.44 10.36
C THR A 92 3.26 1.29 9.26
N THR A 93 3.01 0.45 8.24
CA THR A 93 3.92 0.27 7.11
C THR A 93 4.22 1.59 6.38
N ARG A 94 3.20 2.43 6.17
CA ARG A 94 3.40 3.73 5.50
C ARG A 94 4.27 4.67 6.31
N LYS A 95 3.96 4.84 7.60
CA LYS A 95 4.72 5.72 8.50
C LYS A 95 6.14 5.23 8.71
N THR A 96 6.34 3.93 8.94
CA THR A 96 7.67 3.36 9.18
C THR A 96 8.57 3.45 7.95
N LEU A 97 8.01 3.30 6.74
CA LEU A 97 8.77 3.33 5.50
C LEU A 97 8.80 4.72 4.83
N GLY A 98 8.16 5.74 5.40
CA GLY A 98 8.11 7.08 4.82
C GLY A 98 7.32 7.17 3.50
N LEU A 99 6.30 6.32 3.31
CA LEU A 99 5.53 6.21 2.06
C LEU A 99 4.44 7.29 1.98
N TYR A 100 4.88 8.54 1.82
CA TYR A 100 4.04 9.74 1.95
C TYR A 100 3.05 9.98 0.80
N ALA A 101 3.34 9.48 -0.41
CA ALA A 101 2.50 9.70 -1.59
C ALA A 101 1.70 8.44 -1.94
N ASN A 102 0.37 8.56 -1.90
CA ASN A 102 -0.56 7.53 -2.35
C ASN A 102 -1.16 7.93 -3.70
N VAL A 103 -0.65 7.35 -4.78
CA VAL A 103 -1.07 7.65 -6.16
C VAL A 103 -2.18 6.70 -6.58
N ARG A 104 -3.32 7.25 -7.04
CA ARG A 104 -4.51 6.49 -7.43
C ARG A 104 -5.04 6.97 -8.78
N PRO A 105 -4.56 6.37 -9.88
CA PRO A 105 -5.17 6.56 -11.20
C PRO A 105 -6.58 5.96 -11.22
N CYS A 106 -7.54 6.75 -11.67
CA CYS A 106 -8.96 6.41 -11.82
C CYS A 106 -9.32 6.62 -13.29
N VAL A 107 -9.18 5.55 -14.09
CA VAL A 107 -9.46 5.56 -15.52
C VAL A 107 -10.73 4.76 -15.82
N SER A 108 -11.45 5.19 -16.85
CA SER A 108 -12.56 4.43 -17.42
C SER A 108 -12.03 3.24 -18.22
N TYR A 109 -12.64 2.07 -18.03
CA TYR A 109 -12.42 0.87 -18.84
C TYR A 109 -13.56 0.65 -19.86
N HIS A 110 -14.35 1.68 -20.16
CA HIS A 110 -15.36 1.62 -21.21
C HIS A 110 -14.70 1.28 -22.57
N PRO A 111 -15.31 0.45 -23.43
CA PRO A 111 -16.64 -0.17 -23.32
C PRO A 111 -16.68 -1.52 -22.57
N TYR A 112 -15.57 -1.98 -22.00
CA TYR A 112 -15.49 -3.31 -21.35
C TYR A 112 -16.17 -3.34 -19.98
N VAL A 113 -16.21 -2.20 -19.29
CA VAL A 113 -16.96 -2.01 -18.04
C VAL A 113 -18.00 -0.92 -18.26
N ASP A 114 -19.28 -1.23 -18.05
CA ASP A 114 -20.36 -0.26 -18.20
C ASP A 114 -20.26 0.83 -17.12
N THR A 115 -20.46 2.09 -17.53
CA THR A 115 -20.26 3.26 -16.66
C THR A 115 -20.95 4.50 -17.20
N LYS A 116 -21.38 5.38 -16.28
CA LYS A 116 -21.91 6.71 -16.60
C LYS A 116 -20.84 7.74 -17.01
N HIS A 117 -19.56 7.42 -16.79
CA HIS A 117 -18.43 8.33 -17.03
C HIS A 117 -17.41 7.68 -17.97
N PRO A 118 -17.73 7.48 -19.26
CA PRO A 118 -16.92 6.68 -20.18
C PRO A 118 -15.54 7.30 -20.51
N VAL A 119 -15.36 8.61 -20.27
CA VAL A 119 -14.12 9.36 -20.56
C VAL A 119 -13.34 9.73 -19.29
N MET A 120 -13.66 9.13 -18.13
CA MET A 120 -12.98 9.42 -16.87
C MET A 120 -11.47 9.11 -16.97
N ASP A 121 -10.65 10.11 -16.69
CA ASP A 121 -9.20 9.97 -16.57
C ASP A 121 -8.65 10.99 -15.56
N VAL A 122 -8.59 10.58 -14.30
CA VAL A 122 -8.14 11.42 -13.19
C VAL A 122 -7.12 10.65 -12.37
N VAL A 123 -6.09 11.34 -11.86
CA VAL A 123 -5.15 10.78 -10.88
C VAL A 123 -5.30 11.53 -9.57
N ILE A 124 -5.54 10.79 -8.49
CA ILE A 124 -5.57 11.34 -7.13
C ILE A 124 -4.20 11.10 -6.49
N VAL A 125 -3.54 12.18 -6.08
CA VAL A 125 -2.31 12.13 -5.27
C VAL A 125 -2.70 12.48 -3.83
N ARG A 126 -2.73 11.48 -2.96
CA ARG A 126 -3.17 11.60 -1.57
C ARG A 126 -1.98 11.58 -0.60
N GLU A 127 -1.97 12.50 0.36
CA GLU A 127 -1.08 12.49 1.54
C GLU A 127 -1.41 11.28 2.43
N ASN A 128 -0.38 10.61 2.96
CA ASN A 128 -0.48 9.23 3.45
C ASN A 128 0.22 8.96 4.79
N GLU A 129 0.79 9.99 5.44
CA GLU A 129 1.47 9.92 6.74
C GLU A 129 0.70 10.62 7.88
N GLU A 130 0.03 11.75 7.62
CA GLU A 130 -0.53 12.63 8.65
C GLU A 130 -2.08 12.64 8.66
N ASP A 131 -2.69 13.83 8.81
CA ASP A 131 -4.13 14.05 8.94
C ASP A 131 -4.73 13.29 10.14
N LEU A 132 -6.03 12.98 10.10
CA LEU A 132 -6.72 12.15 11.08
C LEU A 132 -6.11 10.73 11.20
N TYR A 133 -5.36 10.28 10.18
CA TYR A 133 -4.65 9.00 10.20
C TYR A 133 -3.42 9.04 11.12
N ALA A 134 -3.13 10.18 11.76
CA ALA A 134 -2.25 10.25 12.93
C ALA A 134 -2.68 9.24 14.02
N GLY A 135 -3.98 9.01 14.18
CA GLY A 135 -4.53 8.08 15.17
C GLY A 135 -4.30 8.55 16.61
N ILE A 136 -4.33 9.88 16.82
CA ILE A 136 -4.16 10.49 18.14
C ILE A 136 -5.53 10.87 18.66
N GLU A 137 -6.05 10.01 19.53
CA GLU A 137 -7.43 10.06 20.02
C GLU A 137 -7.46 10.10 21.54
N HIS A 138 -8.40 10.85 22.10
CA HIS A 138 -8.56 11.00 23.54
C HIS A 138 -10.04 11.04 23.90
N GLN A 139 -10.43 10.28 24.91
CA GLN A 139 -11.73 10.42 25.54
C GLN A 139 -11.62 11.50 26.63
N GLN A 140 -12.23 12.66 26.38
CA GLN A 140 -12.14 13.82 27.29
C GLN A 140 -13.09 13.66 28.49
N THR A 141 -14.26 13.06 28.24
CA THR A 141 -15.26 12.67 29.25
C THR A 141 -15.96 11.39 28.79
N ASP A 142 -16.87 10.84 29.60
CA ASP A 142 -17.67 9.67 29.23
C ASP A 142 -18.51 9.86 27.96
N GLN A 143 -18.74 11.10 27.52
CA GLN A 143 -19.59 11.43 26.37
C GLN A 143 -18.88 12.28 25.30
N VAL A 144 -17.59 12.60 25.48
CA VAL A 144 -16.84 13.47 24.57
C VAL A 144 -15.55 12.80 24.14
N VAL A 145 -15.41 12.62 22.82
CA VAL A 145 -14.22 12.05 22.20
C VAL A 145 -13.58 13.10 21.28
N GLN A 146 -12.26 13.18 21.32
CA GLN A 146 -11.45 14.07 20.50
C GLN A 146 -10.53 13.25 19.60
N CYS A 147 -10.44 13.63 18.33
CA CYS A 147 -9.42 13.16 17.39
C CYS A 147 -8.59 14.36 16.91
N LEU A 148 -7.27 14.25 16.97
CA LEU A 148 -6.37 15.31 16.50
C LEU A 148 -6.05 15.13 15.02
N LYS A 149 -6.35 16.17 14.24
CA LYS A 149 -5.91 16.32 12.84
C LYS A 149 -4.60 17.11 12.82
N LEU A 150 -3.52 16.47 12.40
CA LEU A 150 -2.21 17.11 12.24
C LEU A 150 -1.94 17.34 10.76
N ILE A 151 -1.54 18.57 10.42
CA ILE A 151 -1.05 18.92 9.09
C ILE A 151 0.24 19.71 9.28
N SER A 152 1.37 19.14 8.85
CA SER A 152 2.65 19.82 8.83
C SER A 152 2.89 20.52 7.48
N ARG A 153 3.62 21.65 7.54
CA ARG A 153 4.17 22.29 6.34
C ARG A 153 5.06 21.34 5.51
N PRO A 154 6.04 20.63 6.10
CA PRO A 154 6.90 19.73 5.32
C PRO A 154 6.14 18.56 4.67
N GLY A 155 5.14 17.96 5.33
CA GLY A 155 4.31 16.91 4.72
C GLY A 155 3.48 17.44 3.56
N SER A 156 2.85 18.61 3.75
CA SER A 156 2.09 19.29 2.70
C SER A 156 2.96 19.67 1.49
N GLU A 157 4.16 20.19 1.73
CA GLU A 157 5.08 20.57 0.66
C GLU A 157 5.53 19.36 -0.16
N LYS A 158 5.90 18.25 0.50
CA LYS A 158 6.33 17.02 -0.18
C LYS A 158 5.24 16.46 -1.09
N ILE A 159 4.00 16.37 -0.62
CA ILE A 159 2.90 15.79 -1.42
C ILE A 159 2.52 16.70 -2.59
N ILE A 160 2.52 18.02 -2.40
CA ILE A 160 2.24 19.00 -3.47
C ILE A 160 3.34 18.95 -4.54
N ARG A 161 4.63 18.95 -4.14
CA ARG A 161 5.76 18.83 -5.08
C ARG A 161 5.66 17.53 -5.87
N TYR A 162 5.41 16.41 -5.19
CA TYR A 162 5.21 15.12 -5.86
C TYR A 162 4.07 15.18 -6.88
N ALA A 163 2.95 15.82 -6.55
CA ALA A 163 1.83 15.95 -7.48
C ALA A 163 2.19 16.75 -8.75
N PHE A 164 2.93 17.86 -8.61
CA PHE A 164 3.44 18.62 -9.76
C PHE A 164 4.47 17.84 -10.58
N ASP A 165 5.43 17.19 -9.93
CA ASP A 165 6.44 16.36 -10.60
C ASP A 165 5.77 15.20 -11.37
N TYR A 166 4.74 14.59 -10.75
CA TYR A 166 3.92 13.56 -11.39
C TYR A 166 3.21 14.12 -12.62
N ALA A 167 2.58 15.30 -12.53
CA ALA A 167 1.87 15.93 -13.63
C ALA A 167 2.81 16.23 -14.81
N ILE A 168 3.97 16.86 -14.55
CA ILE A 168 5.01 17.13 -15.55
C ILE A 168 5.47 15.83 -16.23
N LYS A 169 5.80 14.80 -15.43
CA LYS A 169 6.29 13.52 -15.96
C LYS A 169 5.27 12.81 -16.85
N HIS A 170 3.97 13.03 -16.63
CA HIS A 170 2.88 12.38 -17.36
C HIS A 170 2.15 13.31 -18.34
N ASN A 171 2.68 14.51 -18.60
CA ASN A 171 2.10 15.52 -19.49
C ASN A 171 0.64 15.87 -19.13
N ARG A 172 0.39 16.18 -17.86
CA ARG A 172 -0.90 16.64 -17.34
C ARG A 172 -0.85 18.07 -16.82
#